data_AF-A0A1A2TYB3-F1
#
_entry.id   AF-A0A1A2TYB3-F1
#
_cell.length_a   1.000
_cell.length_b   1.000
_cell.length_c   1.000
_cell.angle_alpha   90.00
_cell.angle_beta   90.00
_cell.angle_gamma   90.00
#
_symmetry.space_group_name_H-M   'P 1'
#
loop_
_entity.id
_entity.type
_entity.pdbx_description
1 polymer ?
#
loop_
_entity_poly.entity_id
_entity_poly.type
_entity_poly.pdbx_seq_one_letter_code
_entity_poly.pdbx_strand_id
1 'polypeptide(L)'
;MFYCCGHGVERESQFILLEDFGKSKNRLLENTVDVGKLYLAMNRCKARTQYYFMDTCRDILPKFYKMLSGDAPDLLDPWLDAESRNNAALLLATSGGGTAYGDPDPDMPTLFTQSLVRALDGLGSRKDAANWVVTMPDVMRAVTQLLPPEKQRAEMRNCVGISPFHILPCSPTVPVIIDCDPSAAVPQANLALSRYRDSSDPTPAPSVRPSGWSYELPADFYNLKIDFPNGSYQHSETDLPALPPGYNTAVVVS
;
A
#
# COMPACT_ATOMS: atom_id res chain seq x y z
N MET A 1 3.63 15.87 -5.88
CA MET A 1 3.34 14.88 -4.82
C MET A 1 3.58 15.55 -3.49
N PHE A 2 2.75 15.28 -2.49
CA PHE A 2 2.94 15.76 -1.13
C PHE A 2 2.90 14.54 -0.19
N TYR A 3 3.89 14.43 0.69
CA TYR A 3 3.98 13.38 1.69
C TYR A 3 4.26 14.03 3.03
N CYS A 4 3.54 13.62 4.07
CA CYS A 4 3.73 14.08 5.44
C CYS A 4 3.71 12.89 6.39
N CYS A 5 4.65 12.86 7.33
CA CYS A 5 4.75 11.87 8.39
C CYS A 5 4.90 12.57 9.73
N GLY A 6 4.17 12.10 10.74
CA GLY A 6 4.22 12.67 12.08
C GLY A 6 2.95 12.44 12.87
N HIS A 7 2.73 13.31 13.86
CA HIS A 7 1.52 13.22 14.68
C HIS A 7 0.32 13.85 13.98
N GLY A 8 -0.83 13.20 14.12
CA GLY A 8 -2.09 13.67 13.60
C GLY A 8 -3.24 13.25 14.48
N VAL A 9 -4.34 13.98 14.35
CA VAL A 9 -5.58 13.77 15.09
C VAL A 9 -6.76 14.02 14.16
N GLU A 10 -7.92 13.50 14.51
CA GLU A 10 -9.12 13.66 13.71
C GLU A 10 -10.27 14.30 14.49
N ARG A 11 -11.02 15.14 13.77
CA ARG A 11 -12.33 15.66 14.15
C ARG A 11 -13.23 15.68 12.90
N GLU A 12 -13.70 16.84 12.44
CA GLU A 12 -14.43 16.96 11.17
C GLU A 12 -13.52 16.70 9.96
N SER A 13 -12.22 16.96 10.12
CA SER A 13 -11.16 16.69 9.15
C SER A 13 -9.97 16.04 9.87
N GLN A 14 -8.98 15.63 9.08
CA GLN A 14 -7.69 15.21 9.61
C GLN A 14 -6.78 16.42 9.78
N PHE A 15 -6.14 16.52 10.95
CA PHE A 15 -5.17 17.55 11.28
C PHE A 15 -3.79 16.95 11.47
N ILE A 16 -2.79 17.56 10.84
CA ILE A 16 -1.37 17.31 11.12
C ILE A 16 -0.97 18.26 12.26
N LEU A 17 -0.28 17.74 13.27
CA LEU A 17 0.20 18.53 14.40
C LEU A 17 1.57 19.12 14.08
N LEU A 18 1.72 20.43 14.26
CA LEU A 18 3.02 21.10 14.18
C LEU A 18 3.77 20.98 15.51
N GLU A 19 5.08 21.27 15.51
CA GLU A 19 5.96 21.09 16.67
C GLU A 19 5.49 21.86 17.93
N ASP A 20 4.78 22.98 17.75
CA ASP A 20 4.29 23.83 18.81
C ASP A 20 2.78 23.64 19.08
N PHE A 21 2.22 22.50 18.66
CA PHE A 21 0.85 22.12 18.99
C PHE A 21 0.60 22.16 20.51
N GLY A 22 -0.54 22.74 20.90
CA GLY A 22 -0.94 22.87 22.30
C GLY A 22 -0.23 23.98 23.08
N LYS A 23 0.67 24.77 22.46
CA LYS A 23 1.26 25.98 23.07
C LYS A 23 0.18 26.98 23.48
N SER A 24 -0.88 27.12 22.67
CA SER A 24 -2.06 27.92 22.99
C SER A 24 -3.14 27.06 23.63
N LYS A 25 -3.42 27.29 24.92
CA LYS A 25 -4.49 26.56 25.64
C LYS A 25 -5.90 26.93 25.15
N ASN A 26 -6.05 28.15 24.63
CA ASN A 26 -7.34 28.69 24.19
C ASN A 26 -7.60 28.46 22.70
N ARG A 27 -6.56 28.16 21.91
CA ARG A 27 -6.65 27.87 20.47
C ARG A 27 -5.87 26.60 20.14
N LEU A 28 -6.47 25.45 20.45
CA LEU A 28 -5.79 24.17 20.33
C LEU A 28 -5.32 23.86 18.90
N LEU A 29 -6.11 24.24 17.89
CA LEU A 29 -5.83 24.01 16.47
C LEU A 29 -4.99 25.12 15.81
N GLU A 30 -4.52 26.11 16.56
CA GLU A 30 -3.72 27.23 16.01
C GLU A 30 -2.44 26.76 15.32
N ASN A 31 -1.87 25.67 15.83
CA ASN A 31 -0.62 25.09 15.35
C ASN A 31 -0.86 23.70 14.73
N THR A 32 -1.83 23.62 13.84
CA THR A 32 -2.13 22.42 13.05
C THR A 32 -2.36 22.76 11.60
N VAL A 33 -2.28 21.74 10.74
CA VAL A 33 -2.65 21.84 9.33
C VAL A 33 -3.87 20.98 9.07
N ASP A 34 -4.96 21.59 8.63
CA ASP A 34 -6.13 20.86 8.13
C ASP A 34 -5.84 20.28 6.74
N VAL A 35 -5.81 18.95 6.65
CA VAL A 35 -5.51 18.22 5.41
C VAL A 35 -6.58 18.44 4.34
N GLY A 36 -7.85 18.56 4.74
CA GLY A 36 -8.95 18.81 3.83
C GLY A 36 -8.87 20.20 3.21
N LYS A 37 -8.60 21.22 4.03
CA LYS A 37 -8.39 22.59 3.54
C LYS A 37 -7.14 22.70 2.67
N LEU A 38 -6.03 22.08 3.07
CA LEU A 38 -4.83 21.99 2.24
C LEU A 38 -5.15 21.36 0.87
N TYR A 39 -5.85 20.22 0.87
CA TYR A 39 -6.26 19.55 -0.36
C TYR A 39 -7.11 20.46 -1.26
N LEU A 40 -8.05 21.24 -0.70
CA LEU A 40 -8.88 22.16 -1.47
C LEU A 40 -8.08 23.37 -2.00
N ALA A 41 -7.26 24.00 -1.16
CA ALA A 41 -6.49 25.18 -1.54
C ALA A 41 -5.48 24.89 -2.66
N MET A 42 -4.96 23.66 -2.70
CA MET A 42 -4.05 23.21 -3.76
C MET A 42 -4.70 23.05 -5.14
N ASN A 43 -6.03 23.19 -5.28
CA ASN A 43 -6.66 23.38 -6.59
C ASN A 43 -6.05 24.55 -7.37
N ARG A 44 -5.51 25.57 -6.68
CA ARG A 44 -4.84 26.71 -7.31
C ARG A 44 -3.46 26.40 -7.89
N CYS A 45 -2.91 25.22 -7.59
CA CYS A 45 -1.60 24.83 -8.09
C CYS A 45 -1.66 24.51 -9.58
N LYS A 46 -0.65 24.93 -10.35
CA LYS A 46 -0.52 24.61 -11.79
C LYS A 46 -0.45 23.09 -12.07
N ALA A 47 -0.08 22.28 -11.08
CA ALA A 47 0.01 20.83 -11.23
C ALA A 47 -1.38 20.21 -11.40
N ARG A 48 -1.63 19.57 -12.54
CA ARG A 48 -2.92 18.89 -12.82
C ARG A 48 -3.02 17.47 -12.25
N THR A 49 -1.90 16.94 -11.76
CA THR A 49 -1.80 15.65 -11.08
C THR A 49 -1.26 15.87 -9.67
N GLN A 50 -2.07 15.61 -8.66
CA GLN A 50 -1.77 15.92 -7.27
C GLN A 50 -2.12 14.75 -6.34
N TYR A 51 -1.10 14.04 -5.86
CA TYR A 51 -1.27 12.95 -4.90
C TYR A 51 -0.69 13.32 -3.55
N TYR A 52 -1.45 12.97 -2.51
CA TYR A 52 -1.19 13.30 -1.12
C TYR A 52 -1.13 12.02 -0.31
N PHE A 53 -0.09 11.89 0.49
CA PHE A 53 0.16 10.74 1.35
C PHE A 53 0.32 11.23 2.78
N MET A 54 -0.58 10.81 3.68
CA MET A 54 -0.59 11.28 5.07
C MET A 54 -0.32 10.10 6.00
N ASP A 55 0.92 10.03 6.46
CA ASP A 55 1.41 9.06 7.42
C ASP A 55 1.32 9.59 8.85
N THR A 56 0.08 9.74 9.30
CA THR A 56 -0.21 10.23 10.64
C THR A 56 -1.33 9.40 11.28
N CYS A 57 -1.33 9.34 12.61
CA CYS A 57 -2.50 8.88 13.35
C CYS A 57 -3.71 9.78 13.05
N ARG A 58 -4.88 9.24 13.38
CA ARG A 58 -6.17 9.92 13.26
C ARG A 58 -6.98 9.76 14.54
N ASP A 59 -6.28 9.81 15.67
CA ASP A 59 -6.88 9.66 16.99
C ASP A 59 -7.85 10.81 17.27
N ILE A 60 -8.98 10.50 17.91
CA ILE A 60 -9.95 11.51 18.32
C ILE A 60 -9.64 11.90 19.77
N LEU A 61 -9.09 13.10 19.96
CA LEU A 61 -8.72 13.57 21.29
C LEU A 61 -9.96 13.80 22.18
N PRO A 62 -9.93 13.42 23.48
CA PRO A 62 -11.05 13.67 24.39
C PRO A 62 -11.49 15.14 24.50
N LYS A 63 -10.54 16.07 24.30
CA LYS A 63 -10.83 17.51 24.30
C LYS A 63 -11.75 17.92 23.16
N PHE A 64 -11.72 17.22 22.02
CA PHE A 64 -12.56 17.55 20.87
C PHE A 64 -14.06 17.33 21.14
N TYR A 65 -14.43 16.41 22.04
CA TYR A 65 -15.83 16.24 22.46
C TYR A 65 -16.40 17.45 23.21
N LYS A 66 -15.52 18.31 23.77
CA LYS A 66 -15.93 19.52 24.51
C LYS A 66 -15.85 20.79 23.66
N MET A 67 -15.31 20.70 22.44
CA MET A 67 -15.19 21.83 21.54
C MET A 67 -16.45 21.97 20.70
N LEU A 68 -17.18 23.07 20.90
CA LEU A 68 -18.32 23.42 20.04
C LEU A 68 -17.86 23.78 18.62
N SER A 69 -16.75 24.51 18.53
CA SER A 69 -16.12 24.95 17.27
C SER A 69 -14.61 25.16 17.46
N GLY A 70 -13.92 25.37 16.36
CA GLY A 70 -12.49 25.64 16.32
C GLY A 70 -11.95 25.27 14.94
N ASP A 71 -11.18 26.18 14.35
CA ASP A 71 -10.60 26.02 13.04
C ASP A 71 -9.08 26.05 13.12
N ALA A 72 -8.44 25.18 12.34
CA ALA A 72 -7.02 25.36 12.03
C ALA A 72 -6.86 26.56 11.08
N PRO A 73 -5.75 27.32 11.18
CA PRO A 73 -5.43 28.36 10.23
C PRO A 73 -5.35 27.82 8.80
N ASP A 74 -5.80 28.62 7.85
CA ASP A 74 -5.67 28.28 6.44
C ASP A 74 -4.22 28.54 6.02
N LEU A 75 -3.55 27.51 5.50
CA LEU A 75 -2.21 27.68 4.92
C LEU A 75 -2.24 28.49 3.62
N LEU A 76 -3.35 28.38 2.89
CA LEU A 76 -3.60 28.99 1.60
C LEU A 76 -5.11 29.26 1.47
N ASP A 77 -5.47 30.43 0.95
CA ASP A 77 -6.87 30.75 0.68
C ASP A 77 -7.45 29.84 -0.43
N PRO A 78 -8.53 29.08 -0.16
CA PRO A 78 -9.20 28.28 -1.19
C PRO A 78 -10.04 29.19 -2.09
N TRP A 79 -9.95 28.98 -3.42
CA TRP A 79 -10.74 29.71 -4.40
C TRP A 79 -11.69 28.76 -5.14
N LEU A 80 -12.96 29.16 -5.27
CA LEU A 80 -14.01 28.35 -5.92
C LEU A 80 -13.87 28.28 -7.45
N ASP A 81 -13.13 29.22 -8.06
CA ASP A 81 -12.93 29.36 -9.51
C ASP A 81 -11.60 28.78 -10.01
N ALA A 82 -10.86 28.07 -9.15
CA ALA A 82 -9.58 27.46 -9.52
C ALA A 82 -9.77 26.35 -10.57
N GLU A 83 -8.80 26.22 -11.50
CA GLU A 83 -8.81 25.14 -12.51
C GLU A 83 -8.97 23.76 -11.85
N SER A 84 -9.83 22.91 -12.43
CA SER A 84 -10.04 21.56 -11.93
C SER A 84 -8.81 20.68 -12.15
N ARG A 85 -8.43 19.91 -11.13
CA ARG A 85 -7.40 18.88 -11.24
C ARG A 85 -7.87 17.74 -12.13
N ASN A 86 -6.99 17.25 -13.01
CA ASN A 86 -7.28 16.08 -13.83
C ASN A 86 -7.16 14.80 -13.01
N ASN A 87 -6.13 14.73 -12.15
CA ASN A 87 -5.89 13.60 -11.29
C ASN A 87 -5.56 14.08 -9.87
N ALA A 88 -6.27 13.54 -8.88
CA ALA A 88 -5.95 13.79 -7.49
C ALA A 88 -6.37 12.63 -6.61
N ALA A 89 -5.64 12.37 -5.53
CA ALA A 89 -6.05 11.41 -4.51
C ALA A 89 -5.35 11.74 -3.18
N LEU A 90 -6.07 11.51 -2.09
CA LEU A 90 -5.54 11.59 -0.74
C LEU A 90 -5.53 10.18 -0.14
N LEU A 91 -4.33 9.63 0.08
CA LEU A 91 -4.14 8.34 0.72
C LEU A 91 -3.68 8.57 2.16
N LEU A 92 -4.49 8.09 3.10
CA LEU A 92 -4.31 8.22 4.53
C LEU A 92 -3.81 6.90 5.10
N ALA A 93 -2.84 6.94 6.00
CA ALA A 93 -2.23 5.75 6.57
C ALA A 93 -3.21 4.86 7.33
N THR A 94 -4.24 5.45 7.92
CA THR A 94 -5.21 4.75 8.75
C THR A 94 -6.62 5.29 8.52
N SER A 95 -7.64 4.50 8.87
CA SER A 95 -9.04 4.90 8.85
C SER A 95 -9.35 5.88 9.98
N GLY A 96 -10.56 6.46 9.97
CA GLY A 96 -10.89 7.44 11.00
C GLY A 96 -10.88 6.87 12.42
N GLY A 97 -10.31 7.62 13.36
CA GLY A 97 -10.06 7.15 14.73
C GLY A 97 -8.91 6.14 14.88
N GLY A 98 -8.23 5.80 13.80
CA GLY A 98 -7.18 4.78 13.78
C GLY A 98 -5.78 5.32 14.11
N THR A 99 -4.91 4.39 14.49
CA THR A 99 -3.47 4.65 14.73
C THR A 99 -2.65 4.31 13.49
N ALA A 100 -1.59 5.08 13.23
CA ALA A 100 -0.55 4.75 12.25
C ALA A 100 0.68 4.25 13.01
N TYR A 101 1.17 3.05 12.66
CA TYR A 101 2.17 2.34 13.44
C TYR A 101 3.57 2.48 12.84
N GLY A 102 4.54 2.75 13.72
CA GLY A 102 5.96 2.55 13.45
C GLY A 102 6.31 1.07 13.35
N ASP A 103 7.44 0.77 12.72
CA ASP A 103 8.06 -0.54 12.84
C ASP A 103 8.65 -0.72 14.24
N PRO A 104 8.65 -1.94 14.82
CA PRO A 104 9.38 -2.23 16.05
C PRO A 104 10.89 -1.98 15.94
N ASP A 105 11.47 -2.12 14.74
CA ASP A 105 12.84 -1.74 14.45
C ASP A 105 12.93 -0.21 14.28
N PRO A 106 13.69 0.50 15.13
CA PRO A 106 13.78 1.95 15.09
C PRO A 106 14.45 2.50 13.82
N ASP A 107 15.20 1.68 13.08
CA ASP A 107 15.86 2.09 11.83
C ASP A 107 14.93 1.96 10.61
N MET A 108 13.74 1.40 10.80
CA MET A 108 12.76 1.17 9.73
C MET A 108 11.68 2.26 9.68
N PRO A 109 11.21 2.65 8.47
CA PRO A 109 10.06 3.56 8.33
C PRO A 109 8.78 2.95 8.93
N THR A 110 7.72 3.76 9.05
CA THR A 110 6.40 3.26 9.47
C THR A 110 5.88 2.13 8.56
N LEU A 111 4.95 1.34 9.07
CA LEU A 111 4.33 0.26 8.28
C LEU A 111 3.63 0.80 7.02
N PHE A 112 3.03 1.98 7.11
CA PHE A 112 2.42 2.65 5.95
C PHE A 112 3.46 3.04 4.91
N THR A 113 4.55 3.67 5.35
CA THR A 113 5.60 4.13 4.45
C THR A 113 6.31 2.98 3.77
N GLN A 114 6.62 1.91 4.49
CA GLN A 114 7.14 0.68 3.89
C GLN A 114 6.19 0.12 2.82
N SER A 115 4.90 0.02 3.14
CA SER A 115 3.87 -0.47 2.21
C SER A 115 3.71 0.43 0.99
N LEU A 116 3.73 1.75 1.20
CA LEU A 116 3.63 2.75 0.15
C LEU A 116 4.82 2.65 -0.80
N VAL A 117 6.05 2.62 -0.28
CA VAL A 117 7.26 2.50 -1.12
C VAL A 117 7.20 1.23 -1.96
N ARG A 118 6.88 0.07 -1.36
CA ARG A 118 6.75 -1.19 -2.11
C ARG A 118 5.64 -1.14 -3.17
N ALA A 119 4.53 -0.47 -2.87
CA ALA A 119 3.47 -0.26 -3.85
C ALA A 119 3.94 0.62 -5.03
N LEU A 120 4.63 1.72 -4.76
CA LEU A 120 5.18 2.61 -5.78
C LEU A 120 6.28 1.92 -6.63
N ASP A 121 7.07 1.03 -6.01
CA ASP A 121 8.18 0.30 -6.64
C ASP A 121 7.71 -0.89 -7.51
N GLY A 122 6.42 -1.18 -7.50
CA GLY A 122 5.81 -2.05 -8.52
C GLY A 122 4.71 -2.96 -8.02
N LEU A 123 4.54 -3.14 -6.71
CA LEU A 123 3.43 -3.94 -6.18
C LEU A 123 2.07 -3.26 -6.41
N GLY A 124 2.05 -1.95 -6.56
CA GLY A 124 0.89 -1.16 -6.97
C GLY A 124 0.78 -0.98 -8.48
N SER A 125 1.37 -1.86 -9.28
CA SER A 125 1.30 -1.79 -10.74
C SER A 125 0.30 -2.77 -11.34
N ARG A 126 -0.04 -2.53 -12.61
CA ARG A 126 -0.78 -3.46 -13.46
C ARG A 126 -0.21 -3.43 -14.88
N LYS A 127 -0.48 -4.47 -15.65
CA LYS A 127 -0.14 -4.50 -17.08
C LYS A 127 -1.12 -3.63 -17.86
N ASP A 128 -0.59 -2.72 -18.66
CA ASP A 128 -1.34 -1.87 -19.59
C ASP A 128 -0.65 -1.90 -20.97
N ALA A 129 -1.24 -2.65 -21.90
CA ALA A 129 -0.63 -3.04 -23.17
C ALA A 129 0.80 -3.59 -22.98
N ALA A 130 1.81 -2.90 -23.52
CA ALA A 130 3.21 -3.30 -23.39
C ALA A 130 3.83 -2.89 -22.04
N ASN A 131 3.24 -1.94 -21.33
CA ASN A 131 3.84 -1.27 -20.18
C ASN A 131 3.32 -1.84 -18.86
N TRP A 132 4.15 -1.76 -17.82
CA TRP A 132 3.69 -1.91 -16.45
C TRP A 132 3.49 -0.52 -15.88
N VAL A 133 2.26 -0.21 -15.47
CA VAL A 133 1.89 1.14 -15.03
C VAL A 133 1.44 1.12 -13.59
N VAL A 134 1.85 2.13 -12.83
CA VAL A 134 1.47 2.32 -11.44
C VAL A 134 0.40 3.41 -11.39
N THR A 135 -0.73 3.11 -10.76
CA THR A 135 -1.86 4.05 -10.63
C THR A 135 -2.33 4.12 -9.18
N MET A 136 -2.98 5.21 -8.80
CA MET A 136 -3.42 5.37 -7.41
C MET A 136 -4.38 4.28 -6.90
N PRO A 137 -5.36 3.80 -7.69
CA PRO A 137 -6.19 2.66 -7.28
C PRO A 137 -5.38 1.40 -6.98
N ASP A 138 -4.37 1.10 -7.81
CA ASP A 138 -3.50 -0.06 -7.61
C ASP A 138 -2.54 0.12 -6.43
N VAL A 139 -2.04 1.33 -6.20
CA VAL A 139 -1.26 1.66 -4.99
C VAL A 139 -2.10 1.45 -3.74
N MET A 140 -3.34 1.95 -3.71
CA MET A 140 -4.25 1.75 -2.58
C MET A 140 -4.50 0.27 -2.33
N ARG A 141 -4.76 -0.51 -3.39
CA ARG A 141 -4.93 -1.97 -3.30
C ARG A 141 -3.69 -2.64 -2.72
N ALA A 142 -2.49 -2.31 -3.22
CA ALA A 142 -1.24 -2.88 -2.76
C ALA A 142 -0.96 -2.50 -1.30
N VAL A 143 -1.06 -1.23 -0.92
CA VAL A 143 -0.89 -0.77 0.46
C VAL A 143 -1.84 -1.49 1.40
N THR A 144 -3.11 -1.67 1.01
CA THR A 144 -4.11 -2.38 1.83
C THR A 144 -3.73 -3.85 2.06
N GLN A 145 -3.13 -4.51 1.07
CA GLN A 145 -2.71 -5.92 1.19
C GLN A 145 -1.39 -6.08 1.95
N LEU A 146 -0.50 -5.08 1.88
CA LEU A 146 0.81 -5.09 2.53
C LEU A 146 0.73 -4.70 4.02
N LEU A 147 -0.23 -3.86 4.39
CA LEU A 147 -0.48 -3.51 5.78
C LEU A 147 -1.03 -4.72 6.57
N PRO A 148 -0.57 -4.96 7.81
CA PRO A 148 -1.19 -5.93 8.69
C PRO A 148 -2.63 -5.51 9.02
N PRO A 149 -3.66 -6.21 8.53
CA PRO A 149 -5.05 -5.74 8.57
C PRO A 149 -5.62 -5.65 9.99
N GLU A 150 -5.06 -6.40 10.93
CA GLU A 150 -5.39 -6.37 12.36
C GLU A 150 -4.83 -5.14 13.08
N LYS A 151 -3.82 -4.48 12.51
CA LYS A 151 -3.18 -3.30 13.09
C LYS A 151 -3.68 -2.01 12.45
N GLN A 152 -3.69 -1.96 11.13
CA GLN A 152 -3.82 -0.70 10.41
C GLN A 152 -4.52 -0.87 9.06
N ARG A 153 -5.39 0.07 8.72
CA ARG A 153 -6.14 0.07 7.47
C ARG A 153 -6.06 1.42 6.80
N ALA A 154 -5.37 1.51 5.66
CA ALA A 154 -5.32 2.73 4.88
C ALA A 154 -6.70 3.15 4.35
N GLU A 155 -6.88 4.45 4.10
CA GLU A 155 -8.11 5.02 3.56
C GLU A 155 -7.78 5.96 2.40
N MET A 156 -8.49 5.83 1.28
CA MET A 156 -8.37 6.74 0.14
C MET A 156 -9.58 7.68 0.08
N ARG A 157 -9.31 8.98 -0.07
CA ARG A 157 -10.31 10.03 -0.24
C ARG A 157 -10.08 10.83 -1.51
N ASN A 158 -11.15 11.44 -2.01
CA ASN A 158 -11.13 12.41 -3.12
C ASN A 158 -10.31 11.93 -4.33
N CYS A 159 -10.48 10.64 -4.69
CA CYS A 159 -9.83 10.06 -5.86
C CYS A 159 -10.56 10.50 -7.12
N VAL A 160 -9.92 11.36 -7.91
CA VAL A 160 -10.40 11.87 -9.18
C VAL A 160 -9.37 11.54 -10.24
N GLY A 161 -9.82 11.06 -11.40
CA GLY A 161 -8.93 10.64 -12.49
C GLY A 161 -8.17 9.35 -12.18
N ILE A 162 -7.75 8.65 -13.25
CA ILE A 162 -6.96 7.42 -13.16
C ILE A 162 -5.87 7.49 -14.24
N SER A 163 -4.87 8.34 -14.00
CA SER A 163 -3.70 8.41 -14.87
C SER A 163 -2.52 7.63 -14.26
N PRO A 164 -1.72 6.92 -15.09
CA PRO A 164 -0.43 6.42 -14.68
C PRO A 164 0.41 7.54 -14.06
N PHE A 165 0.95 7.29 -12.87
CA PHE A 165 1.90 8.22 -12.25
C PHE A 165 3.35 7.73 -12.39
N HIS A 166 3.54 6.43 -12.67
CA HIS A 166 4.84 5.82 -12.95
C HIS A 166 4.67 4.73 -14.01
N ILE A 167 5.59 4.66 -14.98
CA ILE A 167 5.69 3.57 -15.94
C ILE A 167 6.98 2.83 -15.64
N LEU A 168 6.88 1.55 -15.28
CA LEU A 168 8.03 0.74 -14.92
C LEU A 168 8.77 0.30 -16.19
N PRO A 169 10.11 0.29 -16.16
CA PRO A 169 10.92 -0.08 -17.32
C PRO A 169 10.85 -1.57 -17.65
N CYS A 170 10.49 -2.41 -16.68
CA CYS A 170 10.38 -3.86 -16.81
C CYS A 170 9.23 -4.42 -15.94
N SER A 171 9.02 -5.74 -15.97
CA SER A 171 8.10 -6.40 -15.04
C SER A 171 8.56 -6.22 -13.60
N PRO A 172 7.68 -5.79 -12.68
CA PRO A 172 8.03 -5.67 -11.26
C PRO A 172 8.31 -7.04 -10.66
N THR A 173 9.11 -7.06 -9.60
CA THR A 173 9.25 -8.24 -8.76
C THR A 173 8.09 -8.32 -7.78
N VAL A 174 7.49 -9.50 -7.63
CA VAL A 174 6.33 -9.74 -6.78
C VAL A 174 6.60 -10.88 -5.78
N PRO A 175 6.15 -10.74 -4.52
CA PRO A 175 6.25 -11.80 -3.54
C PRO A 175 5.22 -12.89 -3.85
N VAL A 176 5.66 -14.14 -3.86
CA VAL A 176 4.79 -15.31 -4.06
C VAL A 176 5.00 -16.32 -2.93
N ILE A 177 3.91 -16.77 -2.32
CA ILE A 177 3.93 -17.84 -1.32
C ILE A 177 3.17 -19.04 -1.87
N ILE A 178 3.81 -20.20 -1.84
CA ILE A 178 3.27 -21.47 -2.30
C ILE A 178 3.29 -22.45 -1.13
N ASP A 179 2.15 -23.04 -0.82
CA ASP A 179 1.97 -24.10 0.18
C ASP A 179 1.28 -25.33 -0.46
N CYS A 180 1.20 -26.43 0.29
CA CYS A 180 0.39 -27.59 -0.05
C CYS A 180 -0.83 -27.70 0.88
N ASP A 181 -1.92 -28.26 0.39
CA ASP A 181 -3.07 -28.69 1.19
C ASP A 181 -3.27 -30.20 1.03
N PRO A 182 -3.00 -31.03 2.07
CA PRO A 182 -2.65 -30.63 3.44
C PRO A 182 -1.20 -30.14 3.59
N SER A 183 -0.94 -29.23 4.53
CA SER A 183 0.39 -28.66 4.79
C SER A 183 1.44 -29.69 5.21
N ALA A 184 1.00 -30.84 5.73
CA ALA A 184 1.86 -31.99 6.03
C ALA A 184 2.57 -32.58 4.78
N ALA A 185 2.14 -32.20 3.58
CA ALA A 185 2.76 -32.60 2.33
C ALA A 185 4.04 -31.81 2.00
N VAL A 186 4.20 -30.57 2.50
CA VAL A 186 5.35 -29.69 2.19
C VAL A 186 6.72 -30.35 2.38
N PRO A 187 7.02 -31.04 3.49
CA PRO A 187 8.35 -31.62 3.70
C PRO A 187 8.68 -32.79 2.76
N GLN A 188 7.67 -33.32 2.06
CA GLN A 188 7.80 -34.48 1.16
C GLN A 188 7.74 -34.07 -0.32
N ALA A 189 7.51 -32.79 -0.59
CA ALA A 189 7.31 -32.24 -1.92
C ALA A 189 8.62 -31.71 -2.52
N ASN A 190 8.80 -31.98 -3.81
CA ASN A 190 9.75 -31.31 -4.67
C ASN A 190 8.99 -30.29 -5.51
N LEU A 191 9.35 -29.02 -5.38
CA LEU A 191 8.75 -27.93 -6.14
C LEU A 191 9.64 -27.57 -7.33
N ALA A 192 9.08 -27.55 -8.53
CA ALA A 192 9.68 -26.99 -9.72
C ALA A 192 8.80 -25.87 -10.29
N LEU A 193 9.42 -24.76 -10.64
CA LEU A 193 8.75 -23.59 -11.20
C LEU A 193 9.42 -23.23 -12.53
N SER A 194 8.63 -22.93 -13.56
CA SER A 194 9.17 -22.50 -14.85
C SER A 194 8.31 -21.38 -15.44
N ARG A 195 8.95 -20.40 -16.09
CA ARG A 195 8.27 -19.26 -16.69
C ARG A 195 7.76 -19.62 -18.08
N TYR A 196 6.52 -19.24 -18.42
CA TYR A 196 5.88 -19.65 -19.69
C TYR A 196 6.60 -19.16 -20.96
N ARG A 197 7.17 -17.95 -20.94
CA ARG A 197 7.69 -17.28 -22.15
C ARG A 197 9.21 -17.35 -22.31
N ASP A 198 9.93 -17.80 -21.30
CA ASP A 198 11.38 -17.92 -21.31
C ASP A 198 11.78 -19.14 -20.48
N SER A 199 11.96 -20.29 -21.14
CA SER A 199 12.43 -21.52 -20.48
C SER A 199 13.93 -21.49 -20.16
N SER A 200 14.68 -20.50 -20.67
CA SER A 200 16.13 -20.38 -20.50
C SER A 200 16.54 -19.56 -19.29
N ASP A 201 15.65 -18.73 -18.75
CA ASP A 201 15.97 -17.90 -17.57
C ASP A 201 15.69 -18.72 -16.30
N PRO A 202 16.70 -19.01 -15.48
CA PRO A 202 16.51 -19.81 -14.28
C PRO A 202 15.60 -19.05 -13.31
N THR A 203 14.53 -19.71 -12.87
CA THR A 203 13.68 -19.16 -11.80
C THR A 203 14.51 -18.98 -10.52
N PRO A 204 14.36 -17.86 -9.80
CA PRO A 204 15.01 -17.66 -8.52
C PRO A 204 14.72 -18.83 -7.56
N ALA A 205 15.72 -19.24 -6.78
CA ALA A 205 15.50 -20.26 -5.76
C ALA A 205 14.57 -19.73 -4.65
N PRO A 206 13.63 -20.55 -4.15
CA PRO A 206 12.77 -20.13 -3.05
C PRO A 206 13.55 -20.01 -1.74
N SER A 207 13.07 -19.13 -0.87
CA SER A 207 13.29 -19.27 0.57
C SER A 207 12.35 -20.35 1.10
N VAL A 208 12.92 -21.44 1.62
CA VAL A 208 12.16 -22.54 2.23
C VAL A 208 11.65 -22.14 3.61
N ARG A 209 10.36 -22.38 3.87
CA ARG A 209 9.68 -22.11 5.13
C ARG A 209 9.01 -23.40 5.64
N PRO A 210 8.70 -23.52 6.95
CA PRO A 210 7.97 -24.68 7.46
C PRO A 210 6.60 -24.90 6.78
N SER A 211 5.97 -23.82 6.33
CA SER A 211 4.65 -23.81 5.67
C SER A 211 4.75 -23.63 4.15
N GLY A 212 5.86 -24.05 3.52
CA GLY A 212 6.00 -24.01 2.07
C GLY A 212 7.19 -23.19 1.56
N TRP A 213 7.00 -22.50 0.44
CA TRP A 213 8.05 -21.78 -0.28
C TRP A 213 7.68 -20.33 -0.51
N SER A 214 8.67 -19.45 -0.39
CA SER A 214 8.52 -18.02 -0.65
C SER A 214 9.48 -17.62 -1.77
N TYR A 215 8.93 -16.95 -2.78
CA TYR A 215 9.67 -16.44 -3.93
C TYR A 215 9.53 -14.92 -4.06
N GLU A 216 10.52 -14.32 -4.71
CA GLU A 216 10.44 -12.99 -5.30
C GLU A 216 10.59 -13.19 -6.82
N LEU A 217 9.49 -13.09 -7.57
CA LEU A 217 9.43 -13.44 -8.99
C LEU A 217 9.15 -12.20 -9.84
N PRO A 218 9.77 -12.04 -11.02
CA PRO A 218 9.27 -11.12 -12.02
C PRO A 218 7.78 -11.39 -12.32
N ALA A 219 6.96 -10.34 -12.44
CA ALA A 219 5.54 -10.52 -12.66
C ALA A 219 5.26 -11.15 -14.03
N ASP A 220 4.72 -12.36 -14.02
CA ASP A 220 4.37 -13.16 -15.20
C ASP A 220 3.52 -14.39 -14.81
N PHE A 221 3.21 -15.22 -15.80
CA PHE A 221 2.63 -16.54 -15.61
C PHE A 221 3.73 -17.60 -15.55
N TYR A 222 3.61 -18.47 -14.56
CA TYR A 222 4.51 -19.58 -14.31
C TYR A 222 3.74 -20.90 -14.35
N ASN A 223 4.43 -21.97 -14.73
CA ASN A 223 3.99 -23.33 -14.56
C ASN A 223 4.62 -23.87 -13.26
N LEU A 224 3.77 -24.22 -12.31
CA LEU A 224 4.14 -24.78 -11.01
C LEU A 224 3.92 -26.29 -11.03
N LYS A 225 4.97 -27.04 -10.69
CA LYS A 225 4.93 -28.49 -10.51
C LYS A 225 5.31 -28.83 -9.08
N ILE A 226 4.52 -29.69 -8.46
CA ILE A 226 4.78 -30.25 -7.14
C ILE A 226 4.77 -31.77 -7.28
N ASP A 227 5.94 -32.36 -7.05
CA ASP A 227 6.17 -33.79 -7.15
C ASP A 227 6.43 -34.42 -5.79
N PHE A 228 6.03 -35.69 -5.61
CA PHE A 228 6.21 -36.42 -4.36
C PHE A 228 7.01 -37.70 -4.62
N PRO A 229 8.35 -37.69 -4.45
CA PRO A 229 9.21 -38.82 -4.82
C PRO A 229 8.83 -40.15 -4.15
N ASN A 230 8.25 -40.08 -2.94
CA ASN A 230 7.84 -41.24 -2.17
C ASN A 230 6.42 -41.72 -2.49
N GLY A 231 5.68 -41.01 -3.36
CA GLY A 231 4.30 -41.33 -3.74
C GLY A 231 3.28 -41.11 -2.63
N SER A 232 3.63 -40.38 -1.56
CA SER A 232 2.75 -40.11 -0.41
C SER A 232 1.53 -39.24 -0.76
N TYR A 233 1.61 -38.49 -1.86
CA TYR A 233 0.55 -37.61 -2.39
C TYR A 233 0.61 -37.60 -3.92
N GLN A 234 -0.48 -37.18 -4.57
CA GLN A 234 -0.54 -37.00 -6.01
C GLN A 234 0.30 -35.81 -6.49
N HIS A 235 0.99 -36.02 -7.61
CA HIS A 235 1.66 -34.97 -8.37
C HIS A 235 0.64 -33.90 -8.80
N SER A 236 1.05 -32.63 -8.77
CA SER A 236 0.20 -31.51 -9.17
C SER A 236 0.95 -30.58 -10.13
N GLU A 237 0.27 -30.15 -11.18
CA GLU A 237 0.77 -29.18 -12.15
C GLU A 237 -0.31 -28.12 -12.41
N THR A 238 0.01 -26.85 -12.21
CA THR A 238 -0.96 -25.75 -12.33
C THR A 238 -0.31 -24.44 -12.77
N ASP A 239 -1.15 -23.53 -13.27
CA ASP A 239 -0.76 -22.18 -13.63
C ASP A 239 -0.70 -21.29 -12.39
N LEU A 240 0.41 -20.60 -12.24
CA LEU A 240 0.63 -19.63 -11.17
C LEU A 240 0.77 -18.22 -11.76
N PRO A 241 -0.22 -17.33 -11.56
CA PRO A 241 -0.12 -15.93 -11.95
C PRO A 241 0.63 -15.13 -10.87
N ALA A 242 1.94 -14.97 -11.02
CA ALA A 242 2.73 -14.09 -10.18
C ALA A 242 2.47 -12.64 -10.58
N LEU A 243 1.45 -11.99 -10.00
CA LEU A 243 1.03 -10.63 -10.37
C LEU A 243 0.98 -9.70 -9.14
N PRO A 244 1.17 -8.38 -9.33
CA PRO A 244 1.10 -7.42 -8.22
C PRO A 244 -0.26 -7.44 -7.48
N PRO A 245 -0.26 -7.33 -6.13
CA PRO A 245 0.86 -6.91 -5.30
C PRO A 245 1.60 -8.12 -4.69
N GLY A 246 1.32 -9.33 -5.17
CA GLY A 246 1.75 -10.59 -4.61
C GLY A 246 0.68 -11.67 -4.78
N TYR A 247 1.08 -12.93 -4.71
CA TYR A 247 0.21 -14.08 -4.92
C TYR A 247 0.47 -15.16 -3.87
N ASN A 248 -0.53 -15.51 -3.07
CA ASN A 248 -0.45 -16.59 -2.10
C ASN A 248 -1.40 -17.72 -2.53
N THR A 249 -0.88 -18.95 -2.61
CA THR A 249 -1.68 -20.11 -3.01
C THR A 249 -1.32 -21.36 -2.19
N ALA A 250 -2.32 -22.19 -1.93
CA ALA A 250 -2.14 -23.55 -1.42
C ALA A 250 -2.60 -24.52 -2.50
N VAL A 251 -1.71 -25.44 -2.88
CA VAL A 251 -1.98 -26.45 -3.92
C VAL A 251 -2.54 -27.70 -3.26
N VAL A 252 -3.76 -28.08 -3.63
CA VAL A 252 -4.39 -29.31 -3.12
C VAL A 252 -3.67 -30.53 -3.70
N VAL A 253 -3.20 -31.40 -2.81
CA VAL A 253 -2.48 -32.63 -3.13
C VAL A 253 -3.12 -33.78 -2.35
N SER A 254 -3.80 -34.68 -3.06
CA SER A 254 -4.56 -35.80 -2.48
C SER A 254 -3.76 -37.07 -2.36
#